data_AF-A0A352B235-F1
#
_entry.id   AF-A0A352B235-F1
#
_cell.length_a   1.000
_cell.length_b   1.000
_cell.length_c   1.000
_cell.angle_alpha   90.00
_cell.angle_beta   90.00
_cell.angle_gamma   90.00
#
_symmetry.space_group_name_H-M   'P 1'
#
loop_
_entity.id
_entity.type
_entity.pdbx_description
1 polymer ?
#
loop_
_entity_poly.entity_id
_entity_poly.type
_entity_poly.pdbx_seq_one_letter_code
_entity_poly.pdbx_strand_id
1 'polypeptide(L)'
;MVKSRFIYRFLKLNFGLAIYGAGLGMMVHAGIGIPPWDVLAQGLSLQTSLSFGQATIAVSLIVMLFWIPLRVRPGIGSVLNAILVGLFADITMPLLPDFDLYW
;
A
#
# COMPACT_ATOMS: atom_id res chain seq x y z
N MET A 1 -6.73 -6.20 -35.41
CA MET A 1 -7.52 -6.92 -34.37
C MET A 1 -6.83 -6.79 -33.02
N VAL A 2 -7.20 -5.79 -32.21
CA VAL A 2 -6.69 -5.61 -30.84
C VAL A 2 -7.42 -6.57 -29.91
N LYS A 3 -6.99 -7.84 -29.85
CA LYS A 3 -7.54 -8.83 -28.91
C LYS A 3 -7.08 -8.49 -27.48
N SER A 4 -8.07 -8.25 -26.60
CA SER A 4 -8.03 -8.04 -25.14
C SER A 4 -6.66 -7.92 -24.45
N ARG A 5 -6.07 -6.71 -24.45
CA ARG A 5 -4.93 -6.36 -23.57
C ARG A 5 -5.34 -6.07 -22.12
N PHE A 6 -6.65 -6.06 -21.83
CA PHE A 6 -7.16 -5.65 -20.52
C PHE A 6 -6.70 -6.60 -19.41
N ILE A 7 -6.90 -7.92 -19.59
CA ILE A 7 -6.51 -8.94 -18.61
C ILE A 7 -5.02 -8.87 -18.33
N TYR A 8 -4.19 -8.74 -19.38
CA TYR A 8 -2.75 -8.64 -19.21
C TYR A 8 -2.31 -7.37 -18.46
N ARG A 9 -2.91 -6.22 -18.76
CA ARG A 9 -2.63 -4.96 -18.03
C ARG A 9 -3.12 -5.04 -16.58
N PHE A 10 -4.26 -5.67 -16.36
CA PHE A 10 -4.83 -5.88 -15.04
C PHE A 10 -3.92 -6.78 -14.19
N LEU A 11 -3.49 -7.92 -14.71
CA LEU A 11 -2.55 -8.82 -14.03
C LEU A 11 -1.23 -8.12 -13.72
N LYS A 12 -0.67 -7.37 -14.69
CA LYS A 12 0.55 -6.57 -14.47
C LYS A 12 0.39 -5.54 -13.36
N LEU A 13 -0.75 -4.84 -13.33
CA LEU A 13 -1.04 -3.86 -12.30
C LEU A 13 -1.07 -4.53 -10.92
N ASN A 14 -1.87 -5.58 -10.75
CA ASN A 14 -1.99 -6.27 -9.46
C ASN A 14 -0.65 -6.85 -9.01
N PHE A 15 0.12 -7.43 -9.93
CA PHE A 15 1.45 -7.95 -9.63
C PHE A 15 2.44 -6.86 -9.21
N GLY A 16 2.44 -5.72 -9.92
CA GLY A 16 3.27 -4.57 -9.55
C GLY A 16 2.88 -3.97 -8.19
N LEU A 17 1.58 -3.89 -7.89
CA LEU A 17 1.08 -3.44 -6.59
C LEU A 17 1.46 -4.40 -5.47
N ALA A 18 1.47 -5.71 -5.73
CA ALA A 18 1.91 -6.71 -4.75
C ALA A 18 3.39 -6.55 -4.41
N ILE A 19 4.25 -6.41 -5.44
CA ILE A 19 5.68 -6.16 -5.24
C ILE A 19 5.91 -4.85 -4.49
N TYR A 20 5.18 -3.79 -4.85
CA TYR A 20 5.32 -2.49 -4.20
C TYR A 20 4.90 -2.52 -2.73
N GLY A 21 3.74 -3.12 -2.41
CA GLY A 21 3.27 -3.30 -1.04
C GLY A 21 4.21 -4.15 -0.21
N ALA A 22 4.73 -5.24 -0.77
CA ALA A 22 5.75 -6.06 -0.11
C ALA A 22 7.04 -5.29 0.16
N GLY A 23 7.50 -4.51 -0.82
CA GLY A 23 8.64 -3.61 -0.69
C GLY A 23 8.46 -2.60 0.44
N LEU A 24 7.29 -1.95 0.50
CA LEU A 24 6.96 -1.03 1.59
C LEU A 24 6.93 -1.75 2.95
N GLY A 25 6.32 -2.93 3.04
CA GLY A 25 6.32 -3.74 4.25
C GLY A 25 7.74 -4.04 4.75
N MET A 26 8.64 -4.40 3.83
CA MET A 26 10.07 -4.60 4.15
C MET A 26 10.76 -3.31 4.60
N MET A 27 10.51 -2.17 3.96
CA MET A 27 11.10 -0.89 4.34
C MET A 27 10.67 -0.45 5.74
N VAL A 28 9.38 -0.60 6.05
CA VAL A 28 8.84 -0.30 7.39
C VAL A 28 9.43 -1.23 8.43
N HIS A 29 9.46 -2.55 8.16
CA HIS A 29 10.04 -3.55 9.05
C HIS A 29 11.53 -3.30 9.32
N ALA A 30 12.29 -2.91 8.29
CA ALA A 30 13.71 -2.61 8.41
C ALA A 30 14.01 -1.25 9.06
N GLY A 31 13.01 -0.39 9.29
CA GLY A 31 13.20 0.92 9.91
C GLY A 31 14.06 1.90 9.11
N ILE A 32 14.21 1.71 7.79
CA ILE A 32 15.12 2.50 6.92
C ILE A 32 14.50 3.82 6.41
N GLY A 33 13.34 4.20 6.96
CA GLY A 33 12.56 5.36 6.54
C GLY A 33 11.60 5.06 5.39
N ILE A 34 10.51 5.83 5.31
CA ILE A 34 9.41 5.63 4.36
C ILE A 34 8.93 6.95 3.74
N PRO A 35 8.23 6.91 2.59
CA PRO A 35 7.69 8.10 1.94
C PRO A 35 6.72 8.87 2.83
N PRO A 36 6.59 10.21 2.69
CA PRO A 36 5.76 11.05 3.56
C PRO A 36 4.29 10.60 3.66
N TRP A 37 3.74 10.03 2.59
CA TRP A 37 2.39 9.46 2.58
C TRP A 37 2.26 8.32 3.59
N ASP A 38 3.23 7.41 3.58
CA ASP A 38 3.29 6.26 4.46
C ASP A 38 3.70 6.66 5.89
N VAL A 39 4.43 7.76 6.07
CA VAL A 39 4.70 8.33 7.41
C VAL A 39 3.40 8.72 8.11
N LEU A 40 2.43 9.31 7.40
CA LEU A 40 1.12 9.63 8.00
C LEU A 40 0.38 8.35 8.42
N ALA A 41 0.40 7.32 7.58
CA ALA A 41 -0.20 6.03 7.89
C ALA A 41 0.51 5.31 9.06
N GLN A 42 1.84 5.37 9.11
CA GLN A 42 2.64 4.84 10.21
C GLN A 42 2.34 5.57 11.51
N GLY A 43 2.30 6.91 11.48
CA GLY A 43 1.90 7.72 12.63
C GLY A 43 0.51 7.35 13.13
N LEU A 44 -0.46 7.16 12.23
CA LEU A 44 -1.80 6.71 12.59
C LEU A 44 -1.80 5.31 13.19
N SER A 45 -1.06 4.37 12.61
CA SER A 45 -0.91 3.01 13.14
C SER A 45 -0.30 3.00 14.55
N LEU A 46 0.69 3.85 14.81
CA LEU A 46 1.31 3.99 16.15
C LEU A 46 0.36 4.61 17.20
N GLN A 47 -0.60 5.43 16.78
CA GLN A 47 -1.54 6.11 17.68
C GLN A 47 -2.90 5.39 17.78
N THR A 48 -3.11 4.31 17.02
CA THR A 48 -4.37 3.55 16.98
C THR A 48 -4.11 2.06 17.12
N SER A 49 -5.17 1.24 17.13
CA SER A 49 -5.04 -0.22 17.10
C SER A 49 -4.99 -0.79 15.67
N LEU A 50 -4.78 0.06 14.67
CA LEU A 50 -4.72 -0.37 13.27
C LEU A 50 -3.32 -0.86 12.92
N SER A 51 -3.22 -1.93 12.13
CA SER A 51 -1.96 -2.31 11.49
C SER A 51 -1.49 -1.22 10.52
N PHE A 52 -0.21 -1.26 10.16
CA PHE A 52 0.37 -0.32 9.20
C PHE A 52 -0.39 -0.34 7.85
N GLY A 53 -0.71 -1.53 7.33
CA GLY A 53 -1.48 -1.68 6.10
C GLY A 53 -2.90 -1.17 6.23
N GLN A 54 -3.61 -1.46 7.33
CA GLN A 54 -4.94 -0.90 7.59
C GLN A 54 -4.94 0.62 7.64
N ALA A 55 -3.96 1.22 8.34
CA ALA A 55 -3.80 2.65 8.39
C ALA A 55 -3.50 3.24 7.00
N THR A 56 -2.66 2.58 6.20
CA THR A 56 -2.36 2.97 4.81
C THR A 56 -3.62 2.97 3.93
N ILE A 57 -4.46 1.94 4.06
CA ILE A 57 -5.73 1.87 3.33
C ILE A 57 -6.67 2.99 3.79
N ALA A 58 -6.81 3.19 5.09
CA ALA A 58 -7.68 4.22 5.66
C ALA A 58 -7.28 5.63 5.18
N VAL A 59 -6.01 5.98 5.28
CA VAL A 59 -5.47 7.27 4.78
C VAL A 59 -5.73 7.40 3.28
N SER A 60 -5.48 6.35 2.50
CA SER A 60 -5.68 6.38 1.05
C SER A 60 -7.13 6.61 0.66
N LEU A 61 -8.07 5.95 1.35
CA LEU A 61 -9.50 6.16 1.14
C LEU A 61 -9.94 7.57 1.54
N ILE A 62 -9.45 8.09 2.67
CA ILE A 62 -9.73 9.47 3.11
C ILE A 62 -9.25 10.49 2.07
N VAL A 63 -8.02 10.33 1.56
CA VAL A 63 -7.50 11.24 0.53
C VAL A 63 -8.29 11.12 -0.77
N MET A 64 -8.69 9.91 -1.17
CA MET A 64 -9.57 9.72 -2.34
C MET A 64 -10.94 10.39 -2.15
N LEU A 65 -11.49 10.43 -0.93
CA LEU A 65 -12.71 11.20 -0.65
C LEU A 65 -12.47 12.70 -0.82
N PHE A 66 -11.32 13.21 -0.38
CA PHE A 66 -10.92 14.60 -0.63
C PHE A 66 -10.66 14.92 -2.11
N TRP A 67 -10.58 13.94 -3.00
CA TRP A 67 -10.54 14.19 -4.45
C TRP A 67 -11.90 14.57 -5.04
N ILE A 68 -13.01 14.25 -4.37
CA ILE A 68 -14.37 14.61 -4.82
C ILE A 68 -14.50 16.13 -5.06
N PRO A 69 -14.14 17.03 -4.12
CA PRO A 69 -14.18 18.47 -4.37
C PRO A 69 -13.18 18.92 -5.45
N LEU A 70 -12.05 18.22 -5.61
CA LEU A 70 -11.03 18.48 -6.63
C LEU A 70 -11.46 18.02 -8.04
N ARG A 71 -12.61 17.34 -8.18
CA ARG A 71 -13.15 16.81 -9.45
C ARG A 71 -12.21 15.84 -10.16
N VAL A 72 -11.27 15.23 -9.44
CA VAL A 72 -10.39 14.18 -9.96
C VAL A 72 -11.13 12.85 -9.89
N ARG A 73 -11.32 12.18 -11.03
CA ARG A 73 -12.03 10.89 -11.09
C ARG A 73 -11.06 9.75 -10.78
N PRO A 74 -11.16 9.08 -9.61
CA PRO A 74 -10.33 7.92 -9.34
C PRO A 74 -10.67 6.79 -10.30
N GLY A 75 -9.64 6.23 -10.94
CA GLY A 75 -9.79 5.04 -11.77
C GLY A 75 -9.76 3.75 -10.94
N ILE A 76 -10.11 2.62 -11.57
CA ILE A 76 -10.02 1.29 -10.93
C ILE A 76 -8.61 1.04 -10.38
N GLY A 77 -7.58 1.44 -11.12
CA GLY A 77 -6.19 1.28 -10.66
C GLY A 77 -5.84 2.11 -9.42
N SER A 78 -6.47 3.28 -9.23
CA SER A 78 -6.28 4.11 -8.04
C SER A 78 -6.91 3.45 -6.82
N VAL A 79 -8.13 2.92 -6.97
CA VAL A 79 -8.80 2.16 -5.90
C VAL A 79 -8.00 0.91 -5.55
N LEU A 80 -7.54 0.16 -6.55
CA LEU A 80 -6.70 -1.02 -6.34
C LEU A 80 -5.39 -0.68 -5.67
N ASN A 81 -4.72 0.41 -6.06
CA ASN A 81 -3.50 0.87 -5.39
C ASN A 81 -3.75 1.23 -3.92
N ALA A 82 -4.80 1.99 -3.63
CA ALA A 82 -5.16 2.38 -2.26
C ALA A 82 -5.40 1.17 -1.33
N ILE A 83 -5.93 0.07 -1.87
CA ILE A 83 -6.27 -1.13 -1.09
C ILE A 83 -5.10 -2.13 -1.05
N LEU A 84 -4.59 -2.50 -2.23
CA LEU A 84 -3.65 -3.62 -2.36
C LEU A 84 -2.29 -3.30 -1.76
N VAL A 85 -1.84 -2.06 -1.80
CA VAL A 85 -0.52 -1.71 -1.24
C VAL A 85 -0.49 -1.97 0.27
N GLY A 86 -1.48 -1.47 1.01
CA GLY A 86 -1.59 -1.73 2.44
C GLY A 86 -1.83 -3.21 2.75
N LEU A 87 -2.68 -3.89 1.97
CA LEU A 87 -2.93 -5.33 2.14
C LEU A 87 -1.65 -6.16 1.99
N PHE A 88 -0.88 -5.94 0.93
CA PHE A 88 0.35 -6.69 0.70
C PHE A 88 1.47 -6.30 1.68
N ALA A 89 1.49 -5.05 2.19
CA ALA A 89 2.40 -4.67 3.27
C ALA A 89 2.14 -5.50 4.53
N ASP A 90 0.88 -5.59 4.98
CA ASP A 90 0.49 -6.37 6.17
C ASP A 90 0.67 -7.88 5.97
N ILE A 91 0.50 -8.40 4.74
CA ILE A 91 0.80 -9.81 4.44
C ILE A 91 2.31 -10.06 4.52
N THR A 92 3.13 -9.10 4.10
CA THR A 92 4.58 -9.28 3.99
C THR A 92 5.28 -9.18 5.33
N MET A 93 4.94 -8.18 6.15
CA MET A 93 5.57 -7.94 7.45
C MET A 93 5.73 -9.18 8.35
N PRO A 94 4.69 -9.99 8.62
CA PRO A 94 4.80 -11.16 9.50
C PRO A 94 5.59 -12.33 8.87
N LEU A 95 5.89 -12.27 7.57
CA LEU A 95 6.72 -13.26 6.88
C LEU A 95 8.21 -12.92 6.94
N LEU A 96 8.55 -11.71 7.39
CA LEU A 96 9.93 -11.26 7.50
C LEU A 96 10.54 -11.78 8.81
N PRO A 97 11.82 -12.16 8.79
CA PRO A 97 12.52 -12.49 10.03
C PRO A 97 12.64 -11.25 10.90
N ASP A 98 12.51 -11.44 12.21
CA ASP A 98 12.90 -10.40 13.17
C ASP A 98 14.42 -10.24 13.10
N PHE A 99 14.88 -9.02 12.84
CA PHE A 99 16.29 -8.68 12.90
C PHE A 99 16.70 -8.49 14.35
N ASP A 100 16.48 -9.50 15.19
CA ASP A 100 17.11 -9.56 16.50
C ASP A 100 18.60 -9.75 16.25
N LEU A 101 19.35 -8.68 16.52
CA LEU A 101 20.80 -8.52 16.45
C LEU A 101 21.53 -9.88 16.30
N TYR A 102 22.10 -10.13 15.13
CA TYR A 102 23.11 -11.17 14.96
C TYR A 102 24.32 -10.80 15.82
N TRP A 103 24.31 -11.24 17.07
CA TRP A 103 25.46 -11.62 17.89
C TRP A 103 25.19 -13.02 18.42
#